data_AF-A0A2D0IG01-F1
#
_entry.id   AF-A0A2D0IG01-F1
#
_cell.length_a   1.000
_cell.length_b   1.000
_cell.length_c   1.000
_cell.angle_alpha   90.00
_cell.angle_beta   90.00
_cell.angle_gamma   90.00
#
_symmetry.space_group_name_H-M   'P 1'
#
loop_
_entity.id
_entity.type
_entity.pdbx_description
1 polymer ?
#
loop_
_entity_poly.entity_id
_entity_poly.type
_entity_poly.pdbx_seq_one_letter_code
_entity_poly.pdbx_strand_id
1 'polypeptide(L)'
;MTGERQFNPAPLEIDSHLPLPDEYVAQMGSRSLWLINDLYPNLKKIGESIAHLWNESGSSGMAPDSIRNLRYKGVQSILKTYRWIDRNGEAFEAPPFQLILPKAANNMPVHKRNPSTPDEEASVWPPRGTRDIVALLGVVQMAHYFVLAMSMGARQSETLDLTRNALRLDVDGRPVLRGHDGALVRGRTFKLEDDVAGRVRDWHLPDVAVHAYKQQVELVTLIEKIGRMLPRENRLTVATTGPTHLWAQAAAGGKSDTSKPLLDINRALATFARALDMDGAPAGQNLRSHRFRKTLARLVALALTQAPSILMGLFGHKNIEMTLFYILSDKELRAEIEVVERELRVMRAKEAIHLMVEADIAGSAEQSSLLGGYGGLAALKVRTAIETSRRDSFRRGQDFGADSIAELAELLTFQGQAWEQVRHGVVCTKVPGQAGPCNKGTGRPEPSRCQSSCDHRLEEAFLRADVDGAIHDAVAAYVSESEKGEVLSAAFWAGQIRAHIPRFQDLRDKWMSDSVVNSLMNGAPSGGFHEGG
;
A
#
# COMPACT_ATOMS: atom_id res chain seq x y z
N MET A 1 -8.42 -57.54 -19.31
CA MET A 1 -8.66 -56.64 -18.15
C MET A 1 -7.79 -55.41 -18.32
N THR A 2 -8.30 -54.38 -18.98
CA THR A 2 -7.61 -53.10 -19.18
C THR A 2 -8.19 -52.12 -18.17
N GLY A 3 -7.45 -51.87 -17.09
CA GLY A 3 -7.85 -50.92 -16.05
C GLY A 3 -7.85 -49.49 -16.60
N GLU A 4 -8.88 -48.73 -16.25
CA GLU A 4 -9.03 -47.32 -16.59
C GLU A 4 -7.84 -46.52 -16.04
N ARG A 5 -7.24 -45.67 -16.90
CA ARG A 5 -6.22 -44.70 -16.48
C ARG A 5 -6.88 -43.70 -15.55
N GLN A 6 -6.55 -43.77 -14.26
CA GLN A 6 -6.85 -42.69 -13.31
C GLN A 6 -6.12 -41.43 -13.75
N PHE A 7 -6.85 -40.45 -14.28
CA PHE A 7 -6.34 -39.10 -14.44
C PHE A 7 -6.17 -38.50 -13.04
N ASN A 8 -4.95 -38.10 -12.69
CA ASN A 8 -4.75 -37.23 -11.55
C ASN A 8 -5.57 -35.95 -11.79
N PRO A 9 -6.39 -35.50 -10.82
CA PRO A 9 -7.08 -34.23 -10.94
C PRO A 9 -6.05 -33.12 -11.17
N ALA A 10 -6.40 -32.14 -12.00
CA ALA A 10 -5.59 -30.94 -12.19
C ALA A 10 -5.19 -30.35 -10.81
N PRO A 11 -3.96 -29.85 -10.64
CA PRO A 11 -3.58 -29.18 -9.40
C PRO A 11 -4.63 -28.12 -9.08
N LEU A 12 -5.20 -28.16 -7.86
CA LEU A 12 -6.08 -27.10 -7.38
C LEU A 12 -5.36 -25.76 -7.62
N GLU A 13 -6.01 -24.84 -8.33
CA GLU A 13 -5.51 -23.48 -8.47
C GLU A 13 -5.16 -22.98 -7.07
N ILE A 14 -3.88 -22.68 -6.86
CA ILE A 14 -3.40 -22.14 -5.60
C ILE A 14 -4.05 -20.77 -5.49
N ASP A 15 -5.06 -20.65 -4.63
CA ASP A 15 -5.79 -19.41 -4.38
C ASP A 15 -4.77 -18.29 -4.07
N SER A 16 -4.51 -17.46 -5.07
CA SER A 16 -3.44 -16.48 -5.02
C SER A 16 -3.84 -15.41 -4.02
N HIS A 17 -2.99 -15.16 -3.02
CA HIS A 17 -3.26 -14.14 -2.03
C HIS A 17 -3.38 -12.76 -2.70
N LEU A 18 -4.56 -12.16 -2.59
CA LEU A 18 -4.85 -10.83 -3.12
C LEU A 18 -4.45 -9.74 -2.10
N PRO A 19 -4.14 -8.52 -2.58
CA PRO A 19 -4.02 -7.33 -1.73
C PRO A 19 -5.25 -7.14 -0.83
N LEU A 20 -5.08 -6.41 0.27
CA LEU A 20 -6.18 -5.95 1.10
C LEU A 20 -6.91 -4.79 0.40
N PRO A 21 -8.24 -4.67 0.55
CA PRO A 21 -9.00 -3.52 0.04
C PRO A 21 -8.56 -2.21 0.71
N ASP A 22 -8.55 -1.11 -0.04
CA ASP A 22 -8.07 0.19 0.45
C ASP A 22 -8.85 0.70 1.66
N GLU A 23 -10.19 0.63 1.60
CA GLU A 23 -11.06 1.03 2.71
C GLU A 23 -10.82 0.20 3.98
N TYR A 24 -10.55 -1.10 3.81
CA TYR A 24 -10.24 -1.98 4.92
C TYR A 24 -8.91 -1.59 5.58
N VAL A 25 -7.89 -1.30 4.76
CA VAL A 25 -6.57 -0.85 5.25
C VAL A 25 -6.69 0.51 5.95
N ALA A 26 -7.46 1.45 5.39
CA ALA A 26 -7.69 2.76 5.98
C ALA A 26 -8.37 2.65 7.35
N GLN A 27 -9.45 1.87 7.44
CA GLN A 27 -10.18 1.65 8.69
C GLN A 27 -9.34 0.91 9.74
N MET A 28 -8.69 -0.20 9.35
CA MET A 28 -7.85 -0.97 10.28
C MET A 28 -6.62 -0.17 10.73
N GLY A 29 -6.04 0.63 9.82
CA GLY A 29 -4.95 1.54 10.12
C GLY A 29 -5.36 2.62 11.12
N SER A 30 -6.49 3.29 10.89
CA SER A 30 -7.01 4.32 11.80
C SER A 30 -7.29 3.76 13.21
N ARG A 31 -7.97 2.61 13.29
CA ARG A 31 -8.22 1.91 14.56
C ARG A 31 -6.91 1.48 15.24
N SER A 32 -5.95 0.96 14.49
CA SER A 32 -4.62 0.60 14.99
C SER A 32 -3.88 1.80 15.57
N LEU A 33 -3.91 2.95 14.89
CA LEU A 33 -3.25 4.17 15.37
C LEU A 33 -3.89 4.72 16.65
N TRP A 34 -5.21 4.62 16.79
CA TRP A 34 -5.87 4.98 18.05
C TRP A 34 -5.44 4.05 19.19
N LEU A 35 -5.35 2.74 18.95
CA LEU A 35 -4.88 1.79 19.96
C LEU A 35 -3.45 2.09 20.43
N ILE A 36 -2.57 2.49 19.51
CA ILE A 36 -1.16 2.79 19.78
C ILE A 36 -1.00 4.11 20.55
N ASN A 37 -1.72 5.15 20.13
CA ASN A 37 -1.50 6.50 20.64
C ASN A 37 -2.37 6.84 21.86
N ASP A 38 -3.59 6.30 21.93
CA ASP A 38 -4.59 6.69 22.93
C ASP A 38 -4.81 5.56 23.96
N LEU A 39 -4.91 4.30 23.51
CA LEU A 39 -5.19 3.19 24.44
C LEU A 39 -3.93 2.68 25.17
N TYR A 40 -2.84 2.41 24.46
CA TYR A 40 -1.64 1.80 25.03
C TYR A 40 -1.07 2.58 26.22
N PRO A 41 -0.93 3.93 26.19
CA PRO A 41 -0.41 4.67 27.34
C PRO A 41 -1.19 4.45 28.63
N ASN A 42 -2.52 4.26 28.53
CA ASN A 42 -3.35 3.92 29.68
C ASN A 42 -3.08 2.51 30.18
N LEU A 43 -3.05 1.53 29.27
CA LEU A 43 -2.79 0.14 29.62
C LEU A 43 -1.39 -0.06 30.21
N LYS A 44 -0.41 0.73 29.76
CA LYS A 44 0.94 0.76 30.34
C LYS A 44 0.90 1.18 31.81
N LYS A 45 0.28 2.32 32.13
CA LYS A 45 0.16 2.81 33.53
C LYS A 45 -0.60 1.83 34.44
N ILE A 46 -1.70 1.27 33.94
CA ILE A 46 -2.45 0.24 34.66
C ILE A 46 -1.58 -0.99 34.88
N GLY A 47 -0.91 -1.48 33.84
CA GLY A 47 -0.05 -2.66 33.93
C GLY A 47 1.14 -2.46 34.88
N GLU A 48 1.76 -1.28 34.90
CA GLU A 48 2.82 -0.94 35.85
C GLU A 48 2.32 -0.98 37.30
N SER A 49 1.10 -0.47 37.54
CA SER A 49 0.44 -0.55 38.85
C SER A 49 0.15 -2.00 39.26
N ILE A 50 -0.27 -2.85 38.31
CA ILE A 50 -0.48 -4.29 38.54
C ILE A 50 0.85 -4.98 38.83
N ALA A 51 1.92 -4.65 38.10
CA ALA A 51 3.25 -5.21 38.32
C ALA A 51 3.78 -4.85 39.71
N HIS A 52 3.56 -3.62 40.17
CA HIS A 52 3.88 -3.20 41.54
C HIS A 52 3.15 -4.07 42.57
N LEU A 53 1.82 -4.20 42.43
CA LEU A 53 1.00 -5.05 43.30
C LEU A 53 1.48 -6.52 43.30
N TRP A 54 1.97 -7.02 42.16
CA TRP A 54 2.51 -8.38 42.05
C TRP A 54 3.80 -8.55 42.85
N ASN A 55 4.68 -7.55 42.83
CA ASN A 55 5.94 -7.58 43.56
C ASN A 55 5.71 -7.52 45.08
N GLU A 56 4.80 -6.66 45.54
CA GLU A 56 4.43 -6.54 46.96
C GLU A 56 3.80 -7.84 47.48
N SER A 57 2.81 -8.36 46.74
CA SER A 57 2.11 -9.59 47.11
C SER A 57 2.97 -10.85 46.98
N GLY A 58 4.01 -10.84 46.16
CA GLY A 58 4.96 -11.96 46.02
C GLY A 58 5.92 -12.08 47.20
N SER A 59 6.18 -10.98 47.90
CA SER A 59 7.13 -10.90 49.04
C SER A 59 6.45 -11.09 50.40
N SER A 60 5.13 -11.28 50.43
CA SER A 60 4.32 -11.26 51.66
C SER A 60 4.32 -12.57 52.46
N GLY A 61 4.93 -13.64 51.94
CA GLY A 61 4.95 -14.97 52.58
C GLY A 61 3.57 -15.66 52.68
N MET A 62 2.53 -15.09 52.06
CA MET A 62 1.16 -15.60 52.11
C MET A 62 0.98 -16.88 51.27
N ALA A 63 -0.04 -17.68 51.60
CA ALA A 63 -0.42 -18.84 50.81
C ALA A 63 -0.84 -18.43 49.36
N PRO A 64 -0.60 -19.28 48.35
CA PRO A 64 -0.86 -18.97 46.93
C PRO A 64 -2.28 -18.46 46.61
N ASP A 65 -3.31 -19.04 47.23
CA ASP A 65 -4.70 -18.62 47.00
C ASP A 65 -5.02 -17.27 47.66
N SER A 66 -4.41 -16.98 48.81
CA SER A 66 -4.50 -15.66 49.45
C SER A 66 -3.85 -14.58 48.60
N ILE A 67 -2.67 -14.88 48.01
CA ILE A 67 -2.00 -13.99 47.05
C ILE A 67 -2.88 -13.74 45.83
N ARG A 68 -3.49 -14.79 45.26
CA ARG A 68 -4.41 -14.66 44.12
C ARG A 68 -5.60 -13.76 44.43
N ASN A 69 -6.21 -13.93 45.60
CA ASN A 69 -7.37 -13.12 46.03
C ASN A 69 -6.98 -11.65 46.29
N LEU A 70 -5.83 -11.40 46.93
CA LEU A 70 -5.29 -10.06 47.13
C LEU A 70 -5.06 -9.35 45.79
N ARG A 71 -4.39 -10.05 44.87
CA ARG A 71 -4.11 -9.59 43.51
C ARG A 71 -5.38 -9.25 42.73
N TYR A 72 -6.40 -10.12 42.80
CA TYR A 72 -7.69 -9.89 42.16
C TYR A 72 -8.37 -8.61 42.69
N LYS A 73 -8.48 -8.45 44.02
CA LYS A 73 -9.10 -7.28 44.64
C LYS A 73 -8.33 -5.99 44.36
N GLY A 74 -6.99 -6.05 44.41
CA GLY A 74 -6.15 -4.89 44.12
C GLY A 74 -6.30 -4.41 42.68
N VAL A 75 -6.35 -5.33 41.71
CA VAL A 75 -6.61 -4.98 40.30
C VAL A 75 -7.99 -4.34 40.13
N GLN A 76 -9.04 -4.88 40.76
CA GLN A 76 -10.37 -4.26 40.72
C GLN A 76 -10.36 -2.84 41.30
N SER A 77 -9.61 -2.62 42.39
CA SER A 77 -9.46 -1.29 42.98
C SER A 77 -8.77 -0.31 42.02
N ILE A 78 -7.68 -0.75 41.37
CA ILE A 78 -6.96 0.06 40.37
C ILE A 78 -7.91 0.45 39.24
N LEU A 79 -8.63 -0.52 38.67
CA LEU A 79 -9.52 -0.26 37.52
C LEU A 79 -10.72 0.61 37.87
N LYS A 80 -11.26 0.51 39.10
CA LYS A 80 -12.42 1.30 39.54
C LYS A 80 -12.09 2.79 39.66
N THR A 81 -10.86 3.15 40.04
CA THR A 81 -10.45 4.55 40.24
C THR A 81 -9.70 5.13 39.05
N TYR A 82 -9.37 4.31 38.04
CA TYR A 82 -8.57 4.76 36.91
C TYR A 82 -9.38 5.65 35.96
N ARG A 83 -8.80 6.80 35.60
CA ARG A 83 -9.34 7.72 34.61
C ARG A 83 -8.66 7.49 33.26
N TRP A 84 -9.43 7.05 32.28
CA TRP A 84 -8.96 6.87 30.89
C TRP A 84 -8.79 8.23 30.22
N ILE A 85 -7.62 8.47 29.63
CA ILE A 85 -7.28 9.73 28.96
C ILE A 85 -6.77 9.49 27.55
N ASP A 86 -7.15 10.33 26.60
CA ASP A 86 -6.65 10.26 25.22
C ASP A 86 -5.26 10.94 25.09
N ARG A 87 -4.74 11.03 23.86
CA ARG A 87 -3.47 11.71 23.58
C ARG A 87 -3.47 13.22 23.88
N ASN A 88 -4.64 13.85 23.93
CA ASN A 88 -4.81 15.28 24.21
C ASN A 88 -4.95 15.54 25.73
N GLY A 89 -5.06 14.48 26.53
CA GLY A 89 -5.30 14.55 27.97
C GLY A 89 -6.78 14.65 28.34
N GLU A 90 -7.68 14.51 27.37
CA GLU A 90 -9.12 14.51 27.58
C GLU A 90 -9.59 13.14 28.05
N ALA A 91 -10.57 13.11 28.95
CA ALA A 91 -11.08 11.84 29.45
C ALA A 91 -12.07 11.22 28.47
N PHE A 92 -11.95 9.92 28.25
CA PHE A 92 -12.92 9.18 27.43
C PHE A 92 -13.60 8.08 28.23
N GLU A 93 -14.91 7.91 28.01
CA GLU A 93 -15.70 6.88 28.70
C GLU A 93 -15.67 5.53 27.97
N ALA A 94 -15.46 5.54 26.64
CA ALA A 94 -15.34 4.34 25.80
C ALA A 94 -14.49 4.63 24.55
N PRO A 95 -13.93 3.59 23.89
CA PRO A 95 -13.24 3.75 22.61
C PRO A 95 -14.17 4.34 21.52
N PRO A 96 -13.63 5.05 20.52
CA PRO A 96 -14.42 5.70 19.45
C PRO A 96 -15.01 4.72 18.42
N PHE A 97 -14.79 3.42 18.61
CA PHE A 97 -15.33 2.34 17.80
C PHE A 97 -15.61 1.13 18.69
N GLN A 98 -16.42 0.20 18.19
CA GLN A 98 -16.74 -1.02 18.93
C GLN A 98 -15.48 -1.88 19.14
N LEU A 99 -15.05 -2.00 20.40
CA LEU A 99 -13.92 -2.83 20.80
C LEU A 99 -14.45 -4.08 21.53
N ILE A 100 -14.37 -5.22 20.86
CA ILE A 100 -14.78 -6.52 21.39
C ILE A 100 -13.61 -7.10 22.18
N LEU A 101 -13.72 -7.07 23.51
CA LEU A 101 -12.79 -7.69 24.44
C LEU A 101 -12.70 -9.19 24.15
N PRO A 102 -11.51 -9.73 23.82
CA PRO A 102 -11.33 -11.14 23.58
C PRO A 102 -11.68 -11.92 24.86
N LYS A 103 -12.79 -12.67 24.86
CA LYS A 103 -13.12 -13.58 25.97
C LYS A 103 -12.28 -14.85 25.87
N ALA A 104 -11.98 -15.47 27.02
CA ALA A 104 -11.53 -16.86 27.03
C ALA A 104 -12.62 -17.69 26.36
N ALA A 105 -12.28 -18.45 25.32
CA ALA A 105 -13.22 -19.42 24.76
C ALA A 105 -13.66 -20.35 25.90
N ASN A 106 -14.93 -20.30 26.26
CA ASN A 106 -15.52 -21.39 27.03
C ASN A 106 -15.35 -22.63 26.16
N ASN A 107 -14.59 -23.63 26.63
CA ASN A 107 -14.42 -24.92 25.97
C ASN A 107 -15.72 -25.75 26.03
N MET A 108 -16.88 -25.12 25.79
CA MET A 108 -18.14 -25.82 25.64
C MET A 108 -18.21 -26.35 24.20
N PRO A 109 -18.42 -27.66 24.01
CA PRO A 109 -18.64 -28.24 22.69
C PRO A 109 -19.79 -27.51 21.97
N VAL A 110 -19.64 -27.30 20.67
CA VAL A 110 -20.61 -26.56 19.81
C VAL A 110 -22.05 -27.08 19.97
N HIS A 111 -22.24 -28.37 20.26
CA HIS A 111 -23.55 -28.99 20.48
C HIS A 111 -24.26 -28.61 21.80
N LYS A 112 -23.61 -27.86 22.71
CA LYS A 112 -24.23 -27.36 23.95
C LYS A 112 -24.47 -25.85 23.94
N ARG A 113 -24.24 -25.18 22.81
CA ARG A 113 -24.60 -23.77 22.64
C ARG A 113 -26.12 -23.67 22.45
N ASN A 114 -26.80 -23.03 23.39
CA ASN A 114 -28.24 -22.78 23.28
C ASN A 114 -28.45 -21.67 22.24
N PRO A 115 -29.19 -21.89 21.13
CA PRO A 115 -29.33 -20.90 20.06
C PRO A 115 -30.16 -19.66 20.46
N SER A 116 -30.87 -19.75 21.58
CA SER A 116 -31.85 -18.77 22.07
C SER A 116 -31.33 -17.88 23.19
N THR A 117 -30.07 -18.03 23.61
CA THR A 117 -29.35 -16.98 24.34
C THR A 117 -28.53 -16.22 23.31
N PRO A 118 -28.86 -14.95 23.00
CA PRO A 118 -27.92 -14.10 22.28
C PRO A 118 -26.58 -14.13 23.03
N ASP A 119 -25.45 -13.98 22.33
CA ASP A 119 -24.15 -13.69 22.96
C ASP A 119 -24.18 -12.26 23.60
N GLU A 120 -25.25 -11.95 24.35
CA GLU A 120 -25.68 -10.70 24.97
C GLU A 120 -24.93 -10.38 26.27
N GLU A 121 -24.02 -11.24 26.70
CA GLU A 121 -22.93 -10.77 27.55
C GLU A 121 -21.94 -10.00 26.67
N ALA A 122 -22.38 -8.86 26.15
CA ALA A 122 -21.57 -7.93 25.40
C ALA A 122 -20.24 -7.70 26.12
N SER A 123 -19.17 -7.57 25.35
CA SER A 123 -17.90 -7.02 25.83
C SER A 123 -18.17 -5.64 26.46
N VAL A 124 -18.31 -5.57 27.78
CA VAL A 124 -18.60 -4.31 28.48
C VAL A 124 -17.28 -3.61 28.76
N TRP A 125 -17.04 -2.52 28.05
CA TRP A 125 -16.08 -1.51 28.49
C TRP A 125 -16.63 -0.82 29.76
N PRO A 126 -15.82 -0.53 30.78
CA PRO A 126 -14.36 -0.73 30.88
C PRO A 126 -13.94 -2.17 31.25
N PRO A 127 -12.68 -2.56 31.00
CA PRO A 127 -12.14 -3.85 31.42
C PRO A 127 -12.29 -4.08 32.93
N ARG A 128 -12.56 -5.32 33.35
CA ARG A 128 -12.96 -5.64 34.74
C ARG A 128 -11.89 -6.39 35.53
N GLY A 129 -10.87 -6.94 34.87
CA GLY A 129 -9.81 -7.67 35.55
C GLY A 129 -8.54 -7.85 34.73
N THR A 130 -7.55 -8.52 35.34
CA THR A 130 -6.22 -8.72 34.75
C THR A 130 -6.26 -9.42 33.40
N ARG A 131 -7.19 -10.37 33.21
CA ARG A 131 -7.33 -11.08 31.93
C ARG A 131 -7.74 -10.13 30.80
N ASP A 132 -8.65 -9.20 31.06
CA ASP A 132 -9.10 -8.22 30.08
C ASP A 132 -7.96 -7.27 29.72
N ILE A 133 -7.17 -6.83 30.70
CA ILE A 133 -5.99 -6.00 30.48
C ILE A 133 -4.94 -6.71 29.63
N VAL A 134 -4.62 -7.97 29.93
CA VAL A 134 -3.68 -8.77 29.13
C VAL A 134 -4.21 -9.00 27.71
N ALA A 135 -5.52 -9.24 27.56
CA ALA A 135 -6.15 -9.40 26.25
C ALA A 135 -6.09 -8.10 25.43
N LEU A 136 -6.37 -6.96 26.05
CA LEU A 136 -6.25 -5.63 25.43
C LEU A 136 -4.81 -5.32 25.02
N LEU A 137 -3.82 -5.65 25.86
CA LEU A 137 -2.41 -5.53 25.48
C LEU A 137 -2.06 -6.46 24.31
N GLY A 138 -2.68 -7.64 24.22
CA GLY A 138 -2.60 -8.51 23.02
C GLY A 138 -3.21 -7.87 21.76
N VAL A 139 -4.32 -7.13 21.89
CA VAL A 139 -4.92 -6.36 20.79
C VAL A 139 -3.98 -5.23 20.34
N VAL A 140 -3.40 -4.48 21.28
CA VAL A 140 -2.39 -3.44 20.98
C VAL A 140 -1.15 -4.04 20.31
N GLN A 141 -0.66 -5.21 20.76
CA GLN A 141 0.43 -5.92 20.10
C GLN A 141 0.12 -6.18 18.62
N MET A 142 -1.12 -6.55 18.30
CA MET A 142 -1.52 -6.78 16.92
C MET A 142 -1.67 -5.48 16.12
N ALA A 143 -1.98 -4.35 16.76
CA ALA A 143 -1.89 -3.03 16.13
C ALA A 143 -0.44 -2.65 15.79
N HIS A 144 0.52 -2.92 16.68
CA HIS A 144 1.94 -2.77 16.38
C HIS A 144 2.38 -3.66 15.22
N TYR A 145 1.94 -4.92 15.22
CA TYR A 145 2.21 -5.85 14.12
C TYR A 145 1.66 -5.33 12.80
N PHE A 146 0.42 -4.83 12.76
CA PHE A 146 -0.21 -4.28 11.57
C PHE A 146 0.64 -3.16 10.94
N VAL A 147 1.04 -2.17 11.75
CA VAL A 147 1.87 -1.04 11.29
C VAL A 147 3.23 -1.51 10.79
N LEU A 148 3.89 -2.42 11.52
CA LEU A 148 5.20 -2.96 11.10
C LEU A 148 5.10 -3.81 9.82
N ALA A 149 4.09 -4.66 9.71
CA ALA A 149 3.87 -5.50 8.53
C ALA A 149 3.60 -4.67 7.27
N MET A 150 2.79 -3.62 7.38
CA MET A 150 2.54 -2.67 6.29
C MET A 150 3.78 -1.85 5.91
N SER A 151 4.66 -1.57 6.88
CA SER A 151 5.87 -0.78 6.64
C SER A 151 7.01 -1.59 6.02
N MET A 152 7.11 -2.88 6.36
CA MET A 152 8.24 -3.73 5.97
C MET A 152 7.96 -4.59 4.74
N GLY A 153 6.70 -5.00 4.50
CA GLY A 153 6.36 -6.00 3.49
C GLY A 153 7.09 -7.35 3.68
N ALA A 154 7.57 -7.60 4.89
CA ALA A 154 8.38 -8.76 5.24
C ALA A 154 7.53 -10.03 5.27
N ARG A 155 8.18 -11.18 5.13
CA ARG A 155 7.52 -12.48 5.32
C ARG A 155 7.13 -12.65 6.78
N GLN A 156 6.12 -13.50 7.02
CA GLN A 156 5.71 -13.88 8.36
C GLN A 156 6.87 -14.28 9.27
N SER A 157 7.77 -15.14 8.78
CA SER A 157 8.93 -15.59 9.56
C SER A 157 9.90 -14.45 9.87
N GLU A 158 10.10 -13.52 8.94
CA GLU A 158 10.99 -12.36 9.11
C GLU A 158 10.43 -11.39 10.17
N THR A 159 9.11 -11.13 10.15
CA THR A 159 8.47 -10.27 11.14
C THR A 159 8.41 -10.95 12.52
N LEU A 160 8.10 -12.25 12.58
CA LEU A 160 8.02 -12.99 13.85
C LEU A 160 9.40 -13.21 14.51
N ASP A 161 10.47 -13.28 13.72
CA ASP A 161 11.85 -13.45 14.22
C ASP A 161 12.48 -12.13 14.72
N LEU A 162 11.78 -11.01 14.61
CA LEU A 162 12.25 -9.75 15.19
C LEU A 162 12.45 -9.90 16.70
N THR A 163 13.60 -9.41 17.17
CA THR A 163 13.98 -9.42 18.59
C THR A 163 13.82 -8.02 19.18
N ARG A 164 13.82 -7.89 20.51
CA ARG A 164 13.68 -6.58 21.19
C ARG A 164 14.77 -5.57 20.80
N ASN A 165 15.97 -6.04 20.44
CA ASN A 165 17.12 -5.21 20.10
C ASN A 165 17.35 -5.09 18.57
N ALA A 166 16.36 -5.46 17.76
CA ALA A 166 16.45 -5.40 16.30
C ALA A 166 16.46 -3.96 15.75
N LEU A 167 15.87 -3.00 16.47
CA LEU A 167 15.87 -1.58 16.09
C LEU A 167 17.27 -0.97 16.29
N ARG A 168 17.81 -0.43 15.21
CA ARG A 168 19.03 0.37 15.15
C ARG A 168 18.66 1.80 14.82
N LEU A 169 19.01 2.69 15.74
CA LEU A 169 18.95 4.12 15.54
C LEU A 169 20.36 4.56 15.12
N ASP A 170 20.46 5.45 14.14
CA ASP A 170 21.75 6.01 13.73
C ASP A 170 22.38 6.78 14.91
N VAL A 171 23.71 6.65 15.08
CA VAL A 171 24.46 7.24 16.21
C VAL A 171 25.21 8.46 15.66
N ASP A 172 24.71 9.65 15.97
CA ASP A 172 25.20 11.00 15.61
C ASP A 172 25.17 11.43 14.12
N GLY A 173 24.19 11.01 13.33
CA GLY A 173 24.15 11.45 11.93
C GLY A 173 25.34 10.91 11.12
N ARG A 174 25.35 9.58 10.97
CA ARG A 174 26.09 8.77 9.96
C ARG A 174 27.52 8.32 10.37
N PRO A 175 27.98 7.13 9.89
CA PRO A 175 28.20 6.86 8.47
C PRO A 175 27.26 5.80 7.88
N VAL A 176 26.29 6.31 7.14
CA VAL A 176 25.55 5.65 6.06
C VAL A 176 26.53 5.30 4.94
N LEU A 177 26.62 4.04 4.56
CA LEU A 177 27.16 3.71 3.23
C LEU A 177 25.99 3.60 2.26
N ARG A 178 25.81 4.71 1.54
CA ARG A 178 24.84 5.05 0.48
C ARG A 178 23.48 5.58 0.96
N GLY A 179 23.44 6.90 1.14
CA GLY A 179 22.22 7.65 0.85
C GLY A 179 21.60 8.44 2.00
N HIS A 180 20.96 7.82 2.99
CA HIS A 180 19.82 8.50 3.61
C HIS A 180 19.60 8.20 5.12
N ASP A 181 19.22 9.24 5.88
CA ASP A 181 18.99 9.24 7.34
C ASP A 181 17.66 8.55 7.70
N GLY A 182 17.67 7.47 8.50
CA GLY A 182 16.45 6.82 8.96
C GLY A 182 16.68 5.69 9.95
N ALA A 183 15.64 5.34 10.73
CA ALA A 183 15.69 4.21 11.66
C ALA A 183 15.57 2.87 10.92
N LEU A 184 16.38 1.90 11.34
CA LEU A 184 16.49 0.58 10.72
C LEU A 184 16.03 -0.52 11.67
N VAL A 185 15.32 -1.52 11.18
CA VAL A 185 15.08 -2.77 11.92
C VAL A 185 15.78 -3.93 11.22
N ARG A 186 16.53 -4.70 11.99
CA ARG A 186 17.29 -5.86 11.54
C ARG A 186 16.60 -7.17 11.86
N GLY A 187 16.30 -7.97 10.85
CA GLY A 187 15.72 -9.32 10.99
C GLY A 187 16.44 -10.36 10.14
N ARG A 188 15.91 -11.58 10.10
CA ARG A 188 16.49 -12.70 9.34
C ARG A 188 15.52 -13.28 8.34
N THR A 189 16.04 -13.59 7.16
CA THR A 189 15.34 -14.28 6.07
C THR A 189 15.83 -15.72 6.00
N PHE A 190 14.90 -16.69 6.04
CA PHE A 190 15.23 -18.13 6.10
C PHE A 190 14.82 -18.91 4.84
N LYS A 191 13.88 -18.40 4.03
CA LYS A 191 13.34 -19.12 2.86
C LYS A 191 14.17 -18.77 1.63
N LEU A 192 14.58 -19.79 0.85
CA LEU A 192 15.36 -19.69 -0.41
C LEU A 192 16.86 -19.37 -0.26
N GLU A 193 17.42 -19.52 0.94
CA GLU A 193 18.86 -19.36 1.18
C GLU A 193 19.44 -20.68 1.70
N ASP A 194 20.62 -21.09 1.20
CA ASP A 194 21.31 -22.34 1.57
C ASP A 194 21.94 -22.29 2.98
N ASP A 195 21.66 -21.24 3.76
CA ASP A 195 22.21 -21.00 5.09
C ASP A 195 21.17 -21.25 6.20
N VAL A 196 21.45 -22.25 7.05
CA VAL A 196 20.62 -22.67 8.20
C VAL A 196 20.44 -21.54 9.22
N ALA A 197 21.35 -20.57 9.29
CA ALA A 197 21.25 -19.43 10.21
C ALA A 197 20.35 -18.28 9.72
N GLY A 198 19.97 -18.30 8.43
CA GLY A 198 19.23 -17.23 7.77
C GLY A 198 20.09 -15.98 7.48
N ARG A 199 19.75 -15.25 6.41
CA ARG A 199 20.48 -14.03 6.02
C ARG A 199 19.94 -12.81 6.76
N VAL A 200 20.85 -12.00 7.30
CA VAL A 200 20.53 -10.72 7.95
C VAL A 200 20.04 -9.71 6.91
N ARG A 201 18.93 -9.03 7.22
CA ARG A 201 18.33 -8.00 6.38
C ARG A 201 17.89 -6.82 7.22
N ASP A 202 18.05 -5.61 6.67
CA ASP A 202 17.67 -4.35 7.31
C ASP A 202 16.47 -3.73 6.56
N TRP A 203 15.47 -3.27 7.30
CA TRP A 203 14.29 -2.54 6.80
C TRP A 203 14.28 -1.12 7.37
N HIS A 204 14.00 -0.13 6.53
CA HIS A 204 13.77 1.25 6.98
C HIS A 204 12.35 1.37 7.51
N LEU A 205 12.19 2.00 8.67
CA LEU A 205 10.89 2.20 9.29
C LEU A 205 10.50 3.67 9.31
N PRO A 206 9.24 4.02 8.97
CA PRO A 206 8.70 5.34 9.22
C PRO A 206 8.55 5.57 10.74
N ASP A 207 8.49 6.84 11.16
CA ASP A 207 8.44 7.23 12.57
C ASP A 207 7.32 6.54 13.35
N VAL A 208 6.15 6.36 12.72
CA VAL A 208 5.01 5.65 13.31
C VAL A 208 5.32 4.18 13.62
N ALA A 209 6.08 3.52 12.74
CA ALA A 209 6.49 2.13 12.94
C ALA A 209 7.64 2.03 13.95
N VAL A 210 8.54 3.01 14.00
CA VAL A 210 9.56 3.13 15.05
C VAL A 210 8.91 3.30 16.42
N HIS A 211 7.90 4.17 16.51
CA HIS A 211 7.14 4.39 17.73
C HIS A 211 6.43 3.10 18.18
N ALA A 212 5.71 2.44 17.27
CA ALA A 212 5.05 1.16 17.53
C ALA A 212 6.03 0.08 17.98
N TYR A 213 7.22 -0.01 17.35
CA TYR A 213 8.26 -0.95 17.75
C TYR A 213 8.74 -0.70 19.19
N LYS A 214 9.03 0.56 19.54
CA LYS A 214 9.48 0.92 20.90
C LYS A 214 8.42 0.59 21.94
N GLN A 215 7.15 0.94 21.66
CA GLN A 215 6.02 0.56 22.50
C GLN A 215 5.89 -0.97 22.61
N GLN A 216 6.10 -1.72 21.53
CA GLN A 216 6.02 -3.18 21.55
C GLN A 216 7.07 -3.82 22.47
N VAL A 217 8.30 -3.28 22.52
CA VAL A 217 9.35 -3.75 23.45
C VAL A 217 8.93 -3.57 24.91
N GLU A 218 8.40 -2.39 25.23
CA GLU A 218 7.86 -2.10 26.57
C GLU A 218 6.66 -2.99 26.90
N LEU A 219 5.73 -3.13 25.96
CA LEU A 219 4.50 -3.91 26.07
C LEU A 219 4.81 -5.37 26.39
N VAL A 220 5.71 -6.01 25.63
CA VAL A 220 6.06 -7.42 25.87
C VAL A 220 6.73 -7.61 27.23
N THR A 221 7.62 -6.68 27.60
CA THR A 221 8.27 -6.69 28.91
C THR A 221 7.25 -6.55 30.05
N LEU A 222 6.19 -5.78 29.84
CA LEU A 222 5.11 -5.59 30.80
C LEU A 222 4.22 -6.83 30.91
N ILE A 223 3.77 -7.39 29.78
CA ILE A 223 2.91 -8.58 29.74
C ILE A 223 3.59 -9.79 30.40
N GLU A 224 4.91 -9.93 30.24
CA GLU A 224 5.70 -10.98 30.91
C GLU A 224 5.66 -10.87 32.44
N LYS A 225 5.61 -9.65 32.99
CA LYS A 225 5.54 -9.39 34.43
C LYS A 225 4.14 -9.66 35.00
N ILE A 226 3.09 -9.25 34.30
CA ILE A 226 1.71 -9.29 34.82
C ILE A 226 0.92 -10.53 34.39
N GLY A 227 1.40 -11.29 33.40
CA GLY A 227 0.66 -12.39 32.78
C GLY A 227 0.39 -13.60 33.68
N ARG A 228 1.04 -13.71 34.85
CA ARG A 228 0.87 -14.83 35.80
C ARG A 228 0.33 -14.34 37.14
N MET A 229 -0.86 -14.81 37.52
CA MET A 229 -1.49 -14.47 38.81
C MET A 229 -0.80 -15.06 40.04
N LEU A 230 0.05 -16.08 39.89
CA LEU A 230 0.79 -16.71 40.98
C LEU A 230 2.28 -16.33 40.94
N PRO A 231 2.96 -16.22 42.09
CA PRO A 231 4.41 -16.03 42.14
C PRO A 231 5.15 -17.15 41.40
N ARG A 232 6.31 -16.84 40.80
CA ARG A 232 7.20 -17.89 40.30
C ARG A 232 7.74 -18.65 41.50
N GLU A 233 7.51 -19.96 41.57
CA GLU A 233 8.34 -20.81 42.43
C GLU A 233 9.80 -20.57 42.03
N ASN A 234 10.64 -20.40 43.05
CA ASN A 234 12.04 -20.04 42.91
C ASN A 234 12.81 -21.18 42.25
N ARG A 235 12.67 -21.34 40.92
CA ARG A 235 13.53 -22.21 40.13
C ARG A 235 14.88 -21.49 40.04
N LEU A 236 15.78 -21.89 40.93
CA LEU A 236 17.22 -21.77 40.77
C LEU A 236 17.62 -22.51 39.48
N THR A 237 17.39 -21.90 38.32
CA THR A 237 17.84 -22.45 37.03
C THR A 237 18.23 -21.31 36.11
N VAL A 238 19.55 -21.16 36.00
CA VAL A 238 20.33 -20.67 34.86
C VAL A 238 19.91 -19.31 34.30
N ALA A 239 20.67 -18.29 34.71
CA ALA A 239 20.83 -17.07 33.94
C ALA A 239 21.54 -17.38 32.61
N THR A 240 20.78 -17.75 31.58
CA THR A 240 21.27 -17.74 30.19
C THR A 240 20.26 -16.98 29.36
N THR A 241 20.56 -15.69 29.15
CA THR A 241 19.89 -14.75 28.23
C THR A 241 18.37 -14.66 28.36
N GLY A 242 17.87 -13.54 28.90
CA GLY A 242 16.42 -13.27 28.97
C GLY A 242 15.71 -13.40 27.61
N PRO A 243 14.37 -13.57 27.61
CA PRO A 243 13.60 -13.75 26.38
C PRO A 243 13.84 -12.60 25.40
N THR A 244 14.28 -12.94 24.19
CA THR A 244 14.64 -11.96 23.15
C THR A 244 13.49 -11.65 22.19
N HIS A 245 12.41 -12.42 22.21
CA HIS A 245 11.30 -12.30 21.27
C HIS A 245 10.58 -10.96 21.41
N LEU A 246 10.16 -10.39 20.27
CA LEU A 246 9.37 -9.17 20.21
C LEU A 246 7.85 -9.42 20.35
N TRP A 247 7.38 -10.63 20.04
CA TRP A 247 5.95 -10.97 20.01
C TRP A 247 5.62 -12.07 21.00
N ALA A 248 4.77 -11.80 21.99
CA ALA A 248 4.40 -12.77 23.04
C ALA A 248 3.00 -13.36 22.85
N GLN A 249 2.74 -14.50 23.48
CA GLN A 249 1.39 -15.06 23.57
C GLN A 249 0.56 -14.28 24.61
N ALA A 250 -0.21 -13.32 24.14
CA ALA A 250 -1.09 -12.47 24.96
C ALA A 250 -2.56 -12.67 24.60
N ALA A 251 -3.13 -13.83 24.99
CA ALA A 251 -4.54 -14.15 24.79
C ALA A 251 -5.27 -14.31 26.13
N ALA A 252 -6.57 -14.03 26.14
CA ALA A 252 -7.43 -14.18 27.33
C ALA A 252 -7.61 -15.64 27.80
N GLY A 253 -7.28 -16.62 26.96
CA GLY A 253 -7.48 -18.04 27.22
C GLY A 253 -6.45 -18.63 28.19
N GLY A 254 -6.89 -19.57 29.05
CA GLY A 254 -6.05 -20.17 30.11
C GLY A 254 -4.85 -21.02 29.65
N LYS A 255 -4.65 -21.20 28.34
CA LYS A 255 -3.47 -21.87 27.76
C LYS A 255 -2.40 -20.89 27.24
N SER A 256 -2.64 -19.58 27.31
CA SER A 256 -1.67 -18.56 26.87
C SER A 256 -0.51 -18.46 27.87
N ASP A 257 0.73 -18.55 27.39
CA ASP A 257 1.93 -18.31 28.22
C ASP A 257 2.66 -17.07 27.73
N THR A 258 2.53 -15.98 28.47
CA THR A 258 3.09 -14.68 28.13
C THR A 258 4.61 -14.63 28.02
N SER A 259 5.30 -15.67 28.52
CA SER A 259 6.76 -15.80 28.39
C SER A 259 7.21 -16.51 27.11
N LYS A 260 6.26 -17.02 26.31
CA LYS A 260 6.54 -17.75 25.07
C LYS A 260 6.30 -16.87 23.84
N PRO A 261 7.07 -17.08 22.75
CA PRO A 261 6.89 -16.36 21.51
C PRO A 261 5.52 -16.68 20.86
N LEU A 262 4.98 -15.69 20.14
CA LEU A 262 3.82 -15.85 19.29
C LEU A 262 4.17 -16.70 18.07
N LEU A 263 3.47 -17.82 17.89
CA LEU A 263 3.73 -18.77 16.80
C LEU A 263 2.73 -18.63 15.64
N ASP A 264 1.44 -18.47 15.95
CA ASP A 264 0.36 -18.44 14.96
C ASP A 264 -0.15 -17.01 14.76
N ILE A 265 0.50 -16.29 13.84
CA ILE A 265 0.11 -14.91 13.52
C ILE A 265 -1.23 -14.82 12.82
N ASN A 266 -1.60 -15.79 11.99
CA ASN A 266 -2.81 -15.70 11.19
C ASN A 266 -4.05 -15.85 12.07
N ARG A 267 -3.99 -16.73 13.08
CA ARG A 267 -5.01 -16.79 14.13
C ARG A 267 -5.06 -15.52 14.98
N ALA A 268 -3.90 -14.93 15.28
CA ALA A 268 -3.84 -13.67 16.01
C ALA A 268 -4.46 -12.50 15.22
N LEU A 269 -4.20 -12.42 13.91
CA LEU A 269 -4.81 -11.46 12.99
C LEU A 269 -6.32 -11.63 12.89
N ALA A 270 -6.83 -12.86 12.77
CA ALA A 270 -8.27 -13.12 12.78
C ALA A 270 -8.93 -12.72 14.11
N THR A 271 -8.22 -12.90 15.22
CA THR A 271 -8.69 -12.46 16.55
C THR A 271 -8.66 -10.94 16.67
N PHE A 272 -7.65 -10.30 16.09
CA PHE A 272 -7.52 -8.85 16.04
C PHE A 272 -8.62 -8.18 15.22
N ALA A 273 -8.89 -8.69 14.01
CA ALA A 273 -10.01 -8.22 13.18
C ALA A 273 -11.34 -8.31 13.94
N ARG A 274 -11.61 -9.45 14.60
CA ARG A 274 -12.80 -9.60 15.45
C ARG A 274 -12.80 -8.62 16.63
N ALA A 275 -11.67 -8.43 17.30
CA ALA A 275 -11.58 -7.50 18.44
C ALA A 275 -11.89 -6.07 18.02
N LEU A 276 -11.52 -5.69 16.80
CA LEU A 276 -11.83 -4.39 16.22
C LEU A 276 -13.22 -4.31 15.61
N ASP A 277 -14.05 -5.35 15.64
CA ASP A 277 -15.31 -5.42 14.88
C ASP A 277 -15.09 -5.14 13.38
N MET A 278 -14.18 -5.92 12.78
CA MET A 278 -13.86 -5.89 11.36
C MET A 278 -13.98 -7.29 10.76
N ASP A 279 -14.25 -7.35 9.45
CA ASP A 279 -14.30 -8.61 8.71
C ASP A 279 -12.97 -9.36 8.79
N GLY A 280 -13.03 -10.64 9.14
CA GLY A 280 -11.87 -11.54 9.18
C GLY A 280 -11.46 -12.07 7.80
N ALA A 281 -12.33 -11.94 6.79
CA ALA A 281 -12.11 -12.38 5.42
C ALA A 281 -12.38 -11.26 4.39
N PRO A 282 -11.68 -10.12 4.47
CA PRO A 282 -11.97 -8.97 3.62
C PRO A 282 -11.80 -9.31 2.13
N ALA A 283 -12.83 -8.98 1.34
CA ALA A 283 -12.96 -9.34 -0.07
C ALA A 283 -12.89 -10.86 -0.34
N GLY A 284 -13.45 -11.67 0.56
CA GLY A 284 -13.60 -13.12 0.39
C GLY A 284 -12.37 -13.96 0.75
N GLN A 285 -11.24 -13.33 1.11
CA GLN A 285 -10.03 -14.03 1.53
C GLN A 285 -9.68 -13.70 2.99
N ASN A 286 -9.25 -14.71 3.76
CA ASN A 286 -8.84 -14.51 5.15
C ASN A 286 -7.71 -13.47 5.30
N LEU A 287 -7.75 -12.68 6.36
CA LEU A 287 -6.65 -11.81 6.76
C LEU A 287 -5.43 -12.65 7.13
N ARG A 288 -4.39 -12.59 6.30
CA ARG A 288 -3.13 -13.34 6.46
C ARG A 288 -1.94 -12.42 6.31
N SER A 289 -0.83 -12.80 6.94
CA SER A 289 0.47 -12.11 6.85
C SER A 289 0.90 -11.80 5.41
N HIS A 290 0.68 -12.73 4.48
CA HIS A 290 1.08 -12.57 3.07
C HIS A 290 0.29 -11.46 2.33
N ARG A 291 -0.94 -11.16 2.74
CA ARG A 291 -1.75 -10.12 2.11
C ARG A 291 -1.20 -8.71 2.40
N PHE A 292 -0.51 -8.51 3.51
CA PHE A 292 0.19 -7.25 3.80
C PHE A 292 1.29 -6.97 2.77
N ARG A 293 2.09 -7.98 2.44
CA ARG A 293 3.12 -7.88 1.40
C ARG A 293 2.53 -7.56 0.03
N LYS A 294 1.45 -8.25 -0.36
CA LYS A 294 0.71 -7.98 -1.62
C LYS A 294 0.12 -6.57 -1.66
N THR A 295 -0.37 -6.09 -0.53
CA THR A 295 -0.90 -4.72 -0.39
C THR A 295 0.21 -3.69 -0.57
N LEU A 296 1.35 -3.87 0.10
CA LEU A 296 2.50 -2.98 -0.08
C LEU A 296 3.03 -2.99 -1.51
N ALA A 297 3.13 -4.18 -2.13
CA ALA A 297 3.53 -4.31 -3.54
C ALA A 297 2.60 -3.51 -4.47
N ARG A 298 1.27 -3.63 -4.27
CA ARG A 298 0.28 -2.85 -5.03
C ARG A 298 0.44 -1.35 -4.81
N LEU A 299 0.57 -0.90 -3.56
CA LEU A 299 0.74 0.53 -3.25
C LEU A 299 2.00 1.10 -3.89
N VAL A 300 3.09 0.33 -3.89
CA VAL A 300 4.36 0.72 -4.53
C VAL A 300 4.25 0.69 -6.05
N ALA A 301 3.57 -0.29 -6.64
CA ALA A 301 3.34 -0.33 -8.09
C ALA A 301 2.48 0.86 -8.54
N LEU A 302 1.40 1.18 -7.82
CA LEU A 302 0.60 2.39 -8.06
C LEU A 302 1.46 3.65 -7.92
N ALA A 303 2.36 3.66 -6.93
CA ALA A 303 3.27 4.77 -6.72
C ALA A 303 4.23 5.02 -7.88
N LEU A 304 4.85 3.96 -8.37
CA LEU A 304 5.80 4.00 -9.48
C LEU A 304 5.10 4.31 -10.81
N THR A 305 3.88 3.82 -10.99
CA THR A 305 3.17 3.94 -12.28
C THR A 305 2.42 5.26 -12.45
N GLN A 306 1.82 5.82 -11.39
CA GLN A 306 0.87 6.93 -11.53
C GLN A 306 1.45 8.28 -11.13
N ALA A 307 2.22 8.36 -10.05
CA ALA A 307 2.74 9.64 -9.57
C ALA A 307 3.83 9.51 -8.49
N PRO A 308 5.10 9.31 -8.88
CA PRO A 308 6.22 9.38 -7.95
C PRO A 308 6.28 10.72 -7.19
N SER A 309 5.87 11.83 -7.82
CA SER A 309 5.89 13.17 -7.20
C SER A 309 4.71 13.46 -6.26
N ILE A 310 3.50 12.95 -6.54
CA ILE A 310 2.32 13.16 -5.66
C ILE A 310 2.51 12.44 -4.33
N LEU A 311 3.20 11.30 -4.32
CA LEU A 311 3.45 10.54 -3.10
C LEU A 311 4.52 11.16 -2.20
N MET A 312 5.48 11.91 -2.74
CA MET A 312 6.35 12.76 -1.92
C MET A 312 5.54 13.80 -1.15
N GLY A 313 4.53 14.39 -1.80
CA GLY A 313 3.59 15.31 -1.16
C GLY A 313 2.69 14.64 -0.11
N LEU A 314 2.18 13.43 -0.40
CA LEU A 314 1.23 12.73 0.48
C LEU A 314 1.87 12.14 1.74
N PHE A 315 3.12 11.65 1.65
CA PHE A 315 3.82 11.03 2.77
C PHE A 315 4.71 12.01 3.56
N GLY A 316 4.83 13.27 3.13
CA GLY A 316 5.73 14.25 3.76
C GLY A 316 7.21 13.85 3.69
N HIS A 317 7.55 12.87 2.85
CA HIS A 317 8.91 12.38 2.70
C HIS A 317 9.72 13.36 1.84
N LYS A 318 10.85 13.85 2.38
CA LYS A 318 11.79 14.72 1.64
C LYS A 318 12.40 14.04 0.41
N ASN A 319 12.42 12.71 0.37
CA ASN A 319 12.90 11.92 -0.77
C ASN A 319 12.16 10.57 -0.86
N ILE A 320 11.56 10.27 -2.02
CA ILE A 320 10.86 8.99 -2.30
C ILE A 320 11.82 7.81 -2.47
N GLU A 321 13.09 8.08 -2.79
CA GLU A 321 14.14 7.08 -2.99
C GLU A 321 14.40 6.29 -1.70
N MET A 322 14.24 6.90 -0.52
CA MET A 322 14.39 6.24 0.79
C MET A 322 13.54 4.97 0.94
N THR A 323 12.26 5.07 0.58
CA THR A 323 11.28 3.99 0.74
C THR A 323 11.32 3.06 -0.47
N LEU A 324 11.45 3.60 -1.69
CA LEU A 324 11.48 2.81 -2.92
C LEU A 324 12.77 2.01 -3.10
N PHE A 325 13.95 2.56 -2.79
CA PHE A 325 15.23 1.90 -3.04
C PHE A 325 15.34 0.55 -2.31
N TYR A 326 14.89 0.47 -1.07
CA TYR A 326 14.97 -0.76 -0.28
C TYR A 326 13.79 -1.72 -0.51
N ILE A 327 12.58 -1.21 -0.80
CA ILE A 327 11.47 -2.05 -1.27
C ILE A 327 11.85 -2.74 -2.59
N LEU A 328 12.50 -2.01 -3.51
CA LEU A 328 13.00 -2.52 -4.78
C LEU A 328 14.29 -3.35 -4.66
N SER A 329 14.96 -3.33 -3.50
CA SER A 329 16.13 -4.18 -3.22
C SER A 329 15.73 -5.64 -2.95
N ASP A 330 14.47 -5.90 -2.64
CA ASP A 330 13.90 -7.24 -2.53
C ASP A 330 13.59 -7.78 -3.93
N LYS A 331 14.33 -8.79 -4.40
CA LYS A 331 14.12 -9.38 -5.72
C LYS A 331 12.71 -9.97 -5.90
N GLU A 332 12.13 -10.53 -4.85
CA GLU A 332 10.80 -11.12 -4.91
C GLU A 332 9.70 -10.07 -4.84
N LEU A 333 9.83 -9.09 -3.94
CA LEU A 333 8.85 -7.99 -3.89
C LEU A 333 8.89 -7.18 -5.17
N ARG A 334 10.07 -7.00 -5.76
CA ARG A 334 10.24 -6.38 -7.08
C ARG A 334 9.56 -7.18 -8.17
N ALA A 335 9.68 -8.52 -8.18
CA ALA A 335 8.94 -9.34 -9.13
C ALA A 335 7.42 -9.20 -8.95
N GLU A 336 6.93 -9.14 -7.69
CA GLU A 336 5.51 -8.88 -7.42
C GLU A 336 5.08 -7.48 -7.90
N ILE A 337 5.90 -6.45 -7.69
CA ILE A 337 5.66 -5.08 -8.18
C ILE A 337 5.61 -5.08 -9.71
N GLU A 338 6.59 -5.69 -10.39
CA GLU A 338 6.65 -5.75 -11.85
C GLU A 338 5.42 -6.44 -12.46
N VAL A 339 4.87 -7.47 -11.80
CA VAL A 339 3.60 -8.10 -12.21
C VAL A 339 2.45 -7.10 -12.11
N VAL A 340 2.29 -6.45 -10.95
CA VAL A 340 1.21 -5.47 -10.76
C VAL A 340 1.35 -4.28 -11.71
N GLU A 341 2.56 -3.81 -11.98
CA GLU A 341 2.81 -2.74 -12.96
C GLU A 341 2.36 -3.14 -14.37
N ARG A 342 2.65 -4.37 -14.80
CA ARG A 342 2.22 -4.87 -16.11
C ARG A 342 0.70 -4.93 -16.20
N GLU A 343 0.05 -5.47 -15.17
CA GLU A 343 -1.41 -5.54 -15.10
C GLU A 343 -2.05 -4.14 -15.14
N LEU A 344 -1.49 -3.16 -14.41
CA LEU A 344 -1.95 -1.77 -14.43
C LEU A 344 -1.82 -1.14 -15.83
N ARG A 345 -0.73 -1.43 -16.55
CA ARG A 345 -0.55 -0.93 -17.93
C ARG A 345 -1.55 -1.55 -18.90
N VAL A 346 -1.83 -2.86 -18.77
CA VAL A 346 -2.89 -3.55 -19.55
C VAL A 346 -4.26 -2.97 -19.24
N MET A 347 -4.59 -2.78 -17.95
CA MET A 347 -5.86 -2.19 -17.51
C MET A 347 -6.07 -0.78 -18.07
N ARG A 348 -5.04 0.07 -18.03
CA ARG A 348 -5.09 1.41 -18.63
C ARG A 348 -5.35 1.36 -20.13
N ALA A 349 -4.69 0.44 -20.85
CA ALA A 349 -4.92 0.26 -22.27
C ALA A 349 -6.33 -0.24 -22.57
N LYS A 350 -6.84 -1.16 -21.75
CA LYS A 350 -8.21 -1.67 -21.83
C LYS A 350 -9.23 -0.54 -21.68
N GLU A 351 -9.05 0.33 -20.69
CA GLU A 351 -9.91 1.49 -20.45
C GLU A 351 -9.88 2.47 -21.63
N ALA A 352 -8.69 2.83 -22.14
CA ALA A 352 -8.57 3.71 -23.30
C ALA A 352 -9.25 3.14 -24.55
N ILE A 353 -9.07 1.83 -24.82
CA ILE A 353 -9.74 1.15 -25.94
C ILE A 353 -11.26 1.14 -25.74
N HIS A 354 -11.72 0.81 -24.53
CA HIS A 354 -13.14 0.75 -24.20
C HIS A 354 -13.82 2.11 -24.46
N LEU A 355 -13.23 3.20 -23.96
CA LEU A 355 -13.75 4.56 -24.17
C LEU A 355 -13.77 4.97 -25.64
N MET A 356 -12.73 4.62 -26.42
CA MET A 356 -12.72 4.85 -27.87
C MET A 356 -13.83 4.08 -28.60
N VAL A 357 -14.04 2.81 -28.22
CA VAL A 357 -15.09 1.95 -28.81
C VAL A 357 -16.48 2.46 -28.45
N GLU A 358 -16.70 2.85 -27.20
CA GLU A 358 -17.96 3.44 -26.75
C GLU A 358 -18.26 4.74 -27.52
N ALA A 359 -17.27 5.61 -27.72
CA ALA A 359 -17.44 6.83 -28.50
C ALA A 359 -17.79 6.54 -29.97
N ASP A 360 -17.19 5.50 -30.57
CA ASP A 360 -17.51 5.06 -31.93
C ASP A 360 -18.93 4.48 -32.06
N ILE A 361 -19.46 3.87 -31.00
CA ILE A 361 -20.81 3.26 -30.98
C ILE A 361 -21.89 4.31 -30.67
N ALA A 362 -21.63 5.18 -29.68
CA ALA A 362 -22.61 6.15 -29.18
C ALA A 362 -22.72 7.40 -30.06
N GLY A 363 -21.73 7.66 -30.91
CA GLY A 363 -21.51 8.97 -31.49
C GLY A 363 -22.09 9.24 -32.89
N SER A 364 -22.49 10.50 -33.12
CA SER A 364 -22.46 11.10 -34.46
C SER A 364 -21.01 11.10 -34.99
N ALA A 365 -20.80 11.38 -36.29
CA ALA A 365 -19.45 11.45 -36.87
C ALA A 365 -18.51 12.42 -36.12
N GLU A 366 -19.04 13.42 -35.42
CA GLU A 366 -18.31 14.37 -34.57
C GLU A 366 -17.85 13.79 -33.22
N GLN A 367 -18.49 12.75 -32.68
CA GLN A 367 -18.08 12.10 -31.44
C GLN A 367 -17.06 10.99 -31.66
N SER A 368 -17.14 10.28 -32.79
CA SER A 368 -16.11 9.32 -33.22
C SER A 368 -14.80 10.01 -33.62
N SER A 369 -14.85 11.26 -34.12
CA SER A 369 -13.64 12.05 -34.41
C SER A 369 -12.87 12.48 -33.17
N LEU A 370 -13.49 12.46 -31.99
CA LEU A 370 -12.87 12.84 -30.71
C LEU A 370 -12.04 11.72 -30.06
N LEU A 371 -11.96 10.52 -30.65
CA LEU A 371 -11.12 9.41 -30.16
C LEU A 371 -11.37 9.07 -28.67
N GLY A 372 -12.64 9.09 -28.22
CA GLY A 372 -12.98 8.89 -26.81
C GLY A 372 -12.47 10.01 -25.88
N GLY A 373 -12.10 11.16 -26.45
CA GLY A 373 -11.46 12.29 -25.77
C GLY A 373 -9.94 12.22 -25.74
N TYR A 374 -9.31 11.11 -26.15
CA TYR A 374 -7.86 10.95 -26.11
C TYR A 374 -7.14 11.77 -27.19
N GLY A 375 -5.99 12.33 -26.82
CA GLY A 375 -5.11 13.11 -27.69
C GLY A 375 -3.80 12.42 -28.02
N GLY A 376 -2.96 13.13 -28.75
CA GLY A 376 -1.64 12.71 -29.20
C GLY A 376 -1.70 11.81 -30.43
N LEU A 377 -0.58 11.74 -31.14
CA LEU A 377 -0.48 10.98 -32.39
C LEU A 377 -0.66 9.47 -32.19
N ALA A 378 -0.43 8.96 -30.97
CA ALA A 378 -0.68 7.56 -30.66
C ALA A 378 -2.18 7.23 -30.61
N ALA A 379 -3.07 8.17 -30.30
CA ALA A 379 -4.52 7.91 -30.27
C ALA A 379 -5.04 7.43 -31.63
N LEU A 380 -4.52 8.00 -32.73
CA LEU A 380 -4.83 7.58 -34.09
C LEU A 380 -4.37 6.14 -34.38
N LYS A 381 -3.20 5.75 -33.86
CA LYS A 381 -2.68 4.37 -33.99
C LYS A 381 -3.55 3.39 -33.21
N VAL A 382 -3.97 3.75 -31.99
CA VAL A 382 -4.87 2.93 -31.17
C VAL A 382 -6.20 2.74 -31.89
N ARG A 383 -6.82 3.82 -32.41
CA ARG A 383 -8.05 3.71 -33.22
C ARG A 383 -7.86 2.79 -34.43
N THR A 384 -6.76 2.93 -35.16
CA THR A 384 -6.47 2.09 -36.34
C THR A 384 -6.37 0.61 -35.94
N ALA A 385 -5.78 0.31 -34.77
CA ALA A 385 -5.69 -1.05 -34.24
C ALA A 385 -7.08 -1.59 -33.83
N ILE A 386 -7.93 -0.76 -33.22
CA ILE A 386 -9.33 -1.10 -32.89
C ILE A 386 -10.10 -1.45 -34.16
N GLU A 387 -10.05 -0.60 -35.18
CA GLU A 387 -10.73 -0.84 -36.46
C GLU A 387 -10.27 -2.14 -37.13
N THR A 388 -8.95 -2.40 -37.11
CA THR A 388 -8.38 -3.62 -37.70
C THR A 388 -8.87 -4.85 -36.94
N SER A 389 -8.84 -4.82 -35.61
CA SER A 389 -9.31 -5.92 -34.76
C SER A 389 -10.81 -6.19 -34.91
N ARG A 390 -11.64 -5.12 -35.04
CA ARG A 390 -13.08 -5.24 -35.34
C ARG A 390 -13.32 -5.90 -36.69
N ARG A 391 -12.58 -5.49 -37.74
CA ARG A 391 -12.70 -6.10 -39.08
C ARG A 391 -12.30 -7.57 -39.07
N ASP A 392 -11.24 -7.93 -38.34
CA ASP A 392 -10.79 -9.31 -38.24
C ASP A 392 -11.76 -10.18 -37.43
N SER A 393 -12.35 -9.66 -36.36
CA SER A 393 -13.42 -10.33 -35.60
C SER A 393 -14.63 -10.60 -36.49
N PHE A 394 -15.07 -9.58 -37.25
CA PHE A 394 -16.16 -9.73 -38.21
C PHE A 394 -15.87 -10.80 -39.28
N ARG A 395 -14.65 -10.84 -39.83
CA ARG A 395 -14.23 -11.87 -40.80
C ARG A 395 -14.26 -13.29 -40.22
N ARG A 396 -14.03 -13.43 -38.90
CA ARG A 396 -14.10 -14.72 -38.19
C ARG A 396 -15.52 -15.07 -37.71
N GLY A 397 -16.52 -14.21 -37.98
CA GLY A 397 -17.88 -14.37 -37.48
C GLY A 397 -17.99 -14.24 -35.96
N GLN A 398 -17.06 -13.50 -35.34
CA GLN A 398 -17.02 -13.25 -33.90
C GLN A 398 -17.43 -11.81 -33.60
N ASP A 399 -18.15 -11.63 -32.49
CA ASP A 399 -18.51 -10.30 -32.00
C ASP A 399 -17.31 -9.65 -31.32
N PHE A 400 -17.08 -8.36 -31.62
CA PHE A 400 -16.06 -7.57 -30.94
C PHE A 400 -16.61 -7.10 -29.59
N GLY A 401 -16.29 -7.85 -28.54
CA GLY A 401 -16.78 -7.64 -27.19
C GLY A 401 -15.67 -7.36 -26.17
N ALA A 402 -16.00 -7.51 -24.89
CA ALA A 402 -15.08 -7.25 -23.78
C ALA A 402 -13.80 -8.10 -23.83
N ASP A 403 -13.89 -9.34 -24.30
CA ASP A 403 -12.75 -10.25 -24.45
C ASP A 403 -11.81 -9.79 -25.57
N SER A 404 -12.35 -9.34 -26.70
CA SER A 404 -11.58 -8.77 -27.82
C SER A 404 -10.86 -7.48 -27.41
N ILE A 405 -11.50 -6.67 -26.56
CA ILE A 405 -10.89 -5.46 -25.99
C ILE A 405 -9.72 -5.83 -25.07
N ALA A 406 -9.88 -6.85 -24.22
CA ALA A 406 -8.83 -7.32 -23.33
C ALA A 406 -7.63 -7.89 -24.11
N GLU A 407 -7.88 -8.74 -25.12
CA GLU A 407 -6.84 -9.29 -25.99
C GLU A 407 -6.08 -8.18 -26.74
N LEU A 408 -6.79 -7.19 -27.27
CA LEU A 408 -6.16 -6.05 -27.95
C LEU A 408 -5.31 -5.20 -26.97
N ALA A 409 -5.78 -5.01 -25.74
CA ALA A 409 -5.03 -4.30 -24.70
C ALA A 409 -3.71 -5.02 -24.36
N GLU A 410 -3.74 -6.34 -24.21
CA GLU A 410 -2.53 -7.14 -23.99
C GLU A 410 -1.56 -7.04 -25.18
N LEU A 411 -2.07 -7.07 -26.41
CA LEU A 411 -1.26 -6.95 -27.62
C LEU A 411 -0.60 -5.57 -27.74
N LEU A 412 -1.37 -4.49 -27.59
CA LEU A 412 -0.86 -3.11 -27.71
C LEU A 412 0.14 -2.75 -26.61
N THR A 413 0.03 -3.36 -25.45
CA THR A 413 0.95 -3.15 -24.32
C THR A 413 2.12 -4.12 -24.30
N PHE A 414 2.18 -5.07 -25.24
CA PHE A 414 3.15 -6.17 -25.23
C PHE A 414 3.15 -6.90 -23.87
N GLN A 415 1.96 -7.35 -23.44
CA GLN A 415 1.71 -7.98 -22.13
C GLN A 415 2.13 -7.08 -20.95
N GLY A 416 1.82 -5.78 -21.05
CA GLY A 416 2.15 -4.78 -20.02
C GLY A 416 3.63 -4.34 -19.99
N GLN A 417 4.46 -4.74 -20.95
CA GLN A 417 5.87 -4.28 -21.01
C GLN A 417 6.02 -2.87 -21.61
N ALA A 418 5.01 -2.37 -22.31
CA ALA A 418 4.94 -1.01 -22.87
C ALA A 418 3.85 -0.17 -22.18
N TRP A 419 3.57 1.03 -22.69
CA TRP A 419 2.59 1.99 -22.12
C TRP A 419 3.04 2.62 -20.79
N GLU A 420 4.31 3.03 -20.75
CA GLU A 420 4.89 3.72 -19.61
C GLU A 420 4.30 5.14 -19.47
N GLN A 421 3.94 5.53 -18.25
CA GLN A 421 3.49 6.90 -17.98
C GLN A 421 4.70 7.83 -17.90
N VAL A 422 4.74 8.83 -18.78
CA VAL A 422 5.84 9.80 -18.86
C VAL A 422 5.63 10.93 -17.85
N ARG A 423 4.40 11.43 -17.79
CA ARG A 423 3.93 12.45 -16.84
C ARG A 423 2.43 12.27 -16.62
N HIS A 424 1.87 13.00 -15.66
CA HIS A 424 0.43 12.95 -15.42
C HIS A 424 -0.35 13.24 -16.71
N GLY A 425 -1.27 12.34 -17.07
CA GLY A 425 -2.05 12.41 -18.30
C GLY A 425 -1.33 12.07 -19.61
N VAL A 426 -0.04 11.68 -19.60
CA VAL A 426 0.70 11.36 -20.84
C VAL A 426 1.34 9.99 -20.77
N VAL A 427 0.97 9.12 -21.72
CA VAL A 427 1.42 7.74 -21.83
C VAL A 427 2.27 7.55 -23.08
N CYS A 428 3.39 6.85 -22.94
CA CYS A 428 4.26 6.44 -24.04
C CYS A 428 3.89 5.03 -24.50
N THR A 429 3.30 4.91 -25.68
CA THR A 429 2.87 3.64 -26.30
C THR A 429 4.02 2.90 -27.02
N LYS A 430 5.24 3.41 -26.94
CA LYS A 430 6.43 2.85 -27.58
C LYS A 430 6.72 1.43 -27.06
N VAL A 431 6.81 0.45 -27.94
CA VAL A 431 7.17 -0.93 -27.58
C VAL A 431 8.69 -1.17 -27.67
N PRO A 432 9.23 -2.22 -27.00
CA PRO A 432 10.64 -2.57 -27.12
C PRO A 432 11.10 -2.72 -28.57
N GLY A 433 12.27 -2.17 -28.91
CA GLY A 433 12.81 -2.24 -30.28
C GLY A 433 12.39 -1.11 -31.22
N GLN A 434 11.43 -0.26 -30.84
CA GLN A 434 11.08 0.93 -31.64
C GLN A 434 12.01 2.12 -31.34
N ALA A 435 12.13 3.05 -32.29
CA ALA A 435 12.80 4.33 -32.07
C ALA A 435 11.78 5.44 -31.74
N GLY A 436 12.23 6.48 -31.04
CA GLY A 436 11.43 7.67 -30.78
C GLY A 436 12.32 8.91 -30.65
N PRO A 437 11.78 10.13 -30.83
CA PRO A 437 12.57 11.37 -30.79
C PRO A 437 13.24 11.62 -29.43
N CYS A 438 12.75 10.97 -28.37
CA CYS A 438 13.31 11.08 -27.03
C CYS A 438 14.67 10.37 -26.87
N ASN A 439 15.03 9.41 -27.73
CA ASN A 439 16.29 8.67 -27.60
C ASN A 439 17.00 8.38 -28.93
N LYS A 440 18.35 8.36 -28.91
CA LYS A 440 19.16 7.99 -30.07
C LYS A 440 19.19 6.46 -30.21
N GLY A 441 18.10 5.86 -30.71
CA GLY A 441 18.02 4.43 -31.04
C GLY A 441 16.82 3.67 -30.45
N THR A 442 16.97 2.36 -30.25
CA THR A 442 15.90 1.41 -29.83
C THR A 442 15.80 1.21 -28.31
N GLY A 443 16.41 2.08 -27.52
CA GLY A 443 16.41 2.01 -26.05
C GLY A 443 15.06 2.33 -25.39
N ARG A 444 15.03 2.26 -24.05
CA ARG A 444 13.87 2.67 -23.24
C ARG A 444 13.49 4.14 -23.49
N PRO A 445 12.20 4.49 -23.39
CA PRO A 445 11.76 5.88 -23.47
C PRO A 445 12.53 6.76 -22.48
N GLU A 446 12.83 8.00 -22.86
CA GLU A 446 13.46 9.00 -21.98
C GLU A 446 12.41 10.08 -21.67
N PRO A 447 11.72 10.00 -20.51
CA PRO A 447 10.59 10.88 -20.22
C PRO A 447 10.94 12.36 -20.23
N SER A 448 12.17 12.70 -19.81
CA SER A 448 12.67 14.08 -19.77
C SER A 448 12.74 14.75 -21.15
N ARG A 449 12.75 13.96 -22.23
CA ARG A 449 12.82 14.41 -23.62
C ARG A 449 11.54 14.12 -24.42
N CYS A 450 10.43 13.88 -23.73
CA CYS A 450 9.15 13.64 -24.40
C CYS A 450 8.67 14.89 -25.14
N GLN A 451 8.46 14.77 -26.45
CA GLN A 451 7.99 15.85 -27.32
C GLN A 451 6.51 15.68 -27.66
N SER A 452 5.79 16.78 -27.91
CA SER A 452 4.37 16.71 -28.26
C SER A 452 4.10 16.15 -29.65
N SER A 453 5.05 16.26 -30.56
CA SER A 453 5.04 15.70 -31.92
C SER A 453 5.44 14.21 -31.99
N CYS A 454 5.64 13.53 -30.87
CA CYS A 454 6.04 12.13 -30.87
C CYS A 454 4.88 11.19 -31.25
N ASP A 455 5.09 10.33 -32.24
CA ASP A 455 4.08 9.35 -32.72
C ASP A 455 3.68 8.28 -31.69
N HIS A 456 4.39 8.20 -30.57
CA HIS A 456 4.13 7.24 -29.49
C HIS A 456 3.43 7.89 -28.29
N ARG A 457 3.14 9.19 -28.35
CA ARG A 457 2.54 9.94 -27.26
C ARG A 457 1.01 9.83 -27.31
N LEU A 458 0.43 9.27 -26.26
CA LEU A 458 -1.01 9.25 -25.99
C LEU A 458 -1.30 10.22 -24.84
N GLU A 459 -2.33 11.06 -24.99
CA GLU A 459 -2.74 12.03 -23.99
C GLU A 459 -4.15 11.72 -23.48
N GLU A 460 -4.33 11.76 -22.15
CA GLU A 460 -5.62 11.53 -21.50
C GLU A 460 -6.62 12.66 -21.81
N ALA A 461 -7.91 12.31 -21.78
CA ALA A 461 -8.98 13.22 -22.17
C ALA A 461 -9.11 14.48 -21.31
N PHE A 462 -8.82 14.38 -20.01
CA PHE A 462 -8.91 15.52 -19.10
C PHE A 462 -7.92 16.65 -19.44
N LEU A 463 -6.79 16.33 -20.10
CA LEU A 463 -5.82 17.33 -20.51
C LEU A 463 -6.36 18.27 -21.59
N ARG A 464 -7.41 17.88 -22.31
CA ARG A 464 -7.96 18.66 -23.42
C ARG A 464 -8.30 20.09 -23.01
N ALA A 465 -8.95 20.28 -21.85
CA ALA A 465 -9.31 21.60 -21.36
C ALA A 465 -8.07 22.46 -21.02
N ASP A 466 -7.07 21.85 -20.37
CA ASP A 466 -5.80 22.51 -20.05
C ASP A 466 -5.05 22.92 -21.33
N VAL A 467 -5.07 22.07 -22.37
CA VAL A 467 -4.44 22.38 -23.66
C VAL A 467 -5.18 23.51 -24.37
N ASP A 468 -6.51 23.51 -24.37
CA ASP A 468 -7.31 24.57 -24.99
C ASP A 468 -7.03 25.93 -24.31
N GLY A 469 -6.97 25.96 -22.98
CA GLY A 469 -6.58 27.14 -22.20
C GLY A 469 -5.15 27.59 -22.47
N ALA A 470 -4.19 26.65 -22.52
CA ALA A 470 -2.80 26.98 -22.83
C ALA A 470 -2.62 27.54 -24.25
N ILE A 471 -3.39 27.07 -25.24
CA ILE A 471 -3.39 27.65 -26.59
C ILE A 471 -3.93 29.08 -26.55
N HIS A 472 -5.07 29.29 -25.88
CA HIS A 472 -5.66 30.62 -25.73
C HIS A 472 -4.67 31.62 -25.12
N ASP A 473 -4.03 31.26 -24.01
CA ASP A 473 -3.09 32.13 -23.30
C ASP A 473 -1.83 32.38 -24.14
N ALA A 474 -1.32 31.36 -24.85
CA ALA A 474 -0.18 31.51 -25.73
C ALA A 474 -0.48 32.42 -26.94
N VAL A 475 -1.69 32.36 -27.51
CA VAL A 475 -2.13 33.27 -28.58
C VAL A 475 -2.23 34.70 -28.06
N ALA A 476 -2.87 34.91 -26.91
CA ALA A 476 -2.97 36.24 -26.29
C ALA A 476 -1.59 36.85 -25.98
N ALA A 477 -0.69 36.04 -25.43
CA ALA A 477 0.68 36.46 -25.16
C ALA A 477 1.47 36.73 -26.44
N TYR A 478 1.34 35.89 -27.47
CA TYR A 478 1.98 36.10 -28.77
C TYR A 478 1.57 37.45 -29.40
N VAL A 479 0.27 37.76 -29.40
CA VAL A 479 -0.25 39.02 -29.94
C VAL A 479 0.29 40.20 -29.16
N SER A 480 0.19 40.17 -27.82
CA SER A 480 0.66 41.26 -26.96
C SER A 480 2.16 41.54 -27.12
N GLU A 481 2.98 40.49 -27.19
CA GLU A 481 4.45 40.63 -27.30
C GLU A 481 4.86 41.05 -28.71
N SER A 482 4.12 40.64 -29.74
CA SER A 482 4.32 41.10 -31.11
C SER A 482 4.01 42.60 -31.26
N GLU A 483 2.96 43.09 -30.60
CA GLU A 483 2.61 44.52 -30.57
C GLU A 483 3.65 45.37 -29.84
N LYS A 484 4.32 44.81 -28.81
CA LYS A 484 5.42 45.47 -28.09
C LYS A 484 6.76 45.43 -28.84
N GLY A 485 6.86 44.65 -29.92
CA GLY A 485 8.11 44.46 -30.67
C GLY A 485 9.10 43.50 -30.01
N GLU A 486 8.68 42.70 -29.03
CA GLU A 486 9.53 41.76 -28.28
C GLU A 486 9.69 40.44 -29.05
N VAL A 487 10.60 40.44 -30.04
CA VAL A 487 10.77 39.35 -31.02
C VAL A 487 11.04 37.98 -30.38
N LEU A 488 11.90 37.92 -29.36
CA LEU A 488 12.25 36.65 -28.70
C LEU A 488 11.08 36.06 -27.91
N SER A 489 10.33 36.92 -27.22
CA SER A 489 9.14 36.54 -26.44
C SER A 489 8.03 36.05 -27.37
N ALA A 490 7.77 36.77 -28.47
CA ALA A 490 6.84 36.34 -29.51
C ALA A 490 7.26 35.00 -30.14
N ALA A 491 8.54 34.79 -30.45
CA ALA A 491 9.03 33.52 -30.98
C ALA A 491 8.83 32.34 -30.01
N PHE A 492 9.03 32.57 -28.70
CA PHE A 492 8.76 31.58 -27.67
C PHE A 492 7.28 31.15 -27.65
N TRP A 493 6.35 32.12 -27.64
CA TRP A 493 4.91 31.84 -27.65
C TRP A 493 4.45 31.17 -28.94
N ALA A 494 5.00 31.58 -30.10
CA ALA A 494 4.79 30.88 -31.36
C ALA A 494 5.25 29.41 -31.29
N GLY A 495 6.34 29.13 -30.59
CA GLY A 495 6.79 27.76 -30.29
C GLY A 495 5.78 26.96 -29.46
N GLN A 496 5.19 27.57 -28.42
CA GLN A 496 4.16 26.94 -27.58
C GLN A 496 2.89 26.63 -28.39
N ILE A 497 2.43 27.56 -29.22
CA ILE A 497 1.27 27.37 -30.12
C ILE A 497 1.51 26.16 -31.03
N ARG A 498 2.65 26.12 -31.73
CA ARG A 498 3.02 25.01 -32.62
C ARG A 498 3.11 23.67 -31.88
N ALA A 499 3.55 23.68 -30.63
CA ALA A 499 3.66 22.49 -29.81
C ALA A 499 2.32 21.98 -29.29
N HIS A 500 1.33 22.86 -29.06
CA HIS A 500 0.05 22.49 -28.44
C HIS A 500 -1.05 22.13 -29.43
N ILE A 501 -1.11 22.79 -30.59
CA ILE A 501 -2.15 22.56 -31.59
C ILE A 501 -2.28 21.11 -32.07
N PRO A 502 -1.20 20.38 -32.43
CA PRO A 502 -1.35 19.02 -32.97
C PRO A 502 -1.70 17.97 -31.91
N ARG A 503 -1.85 18.37 -30.63
CA ARG A 503 -2.11 17.43 -29.53
C ARG A 503 -3.52 16.86 -29.55
N PHE A 504 -4.52 17.61 -30.03
CA PHE A 504 -5.91 17.15 -30.12
C PHE A 504 -6.48 17.58 -31.48
N GLN A 505 -7.07 16.64 -32.22
CA GLN A 505 -7.49 16.88 -33.61
C GLN A 505 -8.60 17.95 -33.69
N ASP A 506 -9.56 17.89 -32.78
CA ASP A 506 -10.66 18.84 -32.69
C ASP A 506 -10.20 20.23 -32.23
N LEU A 507 -9.21 20.32 -31.32
CA LEU A 507 -8.59 21.60 -30.98
C LEU A 507 -7.82 22.18 -32.16
N ARG A 508 -7.13 21.35 -32.95
CA ARG A 508 -6.51 21.80 -34.20
C ARG A 508 -7.56 22.37 -35.14
N ASP A 509 -8.67 21.67 -35.35
CA ASP A 509 -9.71 22.12 -36.28
C ASP A 509 -10.38 23.41 -35.77
N LYS A 510 -10.60 23.54 -34.46
CA LYS A 510 -11.08 24.78 -33.79
C LYS A 510 -10.12 25.95 -33.98
N TRP A 511 -8.84 25.77 -33.65
CA TRP A 511 -7.88 26.89 -33.61
C TRP A 511 -7.32 27.26 -34.98
N MET A 512 -7.37 26.36 -35.97
CA MET A 512 -6.97 26.69 -37.35
C MET A 512 -7.87 27.73 -38.03
N SER A 513 -9.06 28.04 -37.48
CA SER A 513 -9.88 29.17 -37.95
C SER A 513 -9.36 30.53 -37.46
N ASP A 514 -8.52 30.54 -36.43
CA ASP A 514 -7.87 31.77 -35.94
C ASP A 514 -6.74 32.18 -36.91
N SER A 515 -6.74 33.46 -37.31
CA SER A 515 -5.82 33.96 -38.34
C SER A 515 -4.35 33.94 -37.90
N VAL A 516 -4.07 34.18 -36.61
CA VAL A 516 -2.74 34.16 -36.03
C VAL A 516 -2.21 32.73 -36.03
N VAL A 517 -3.04 31.81 -35.53
CA VAL A 517 -2.72 30.38 -35.50
C VAL A 517 -2.46 29.83 -36.91
N ASN A 518 -3.37 30.11 -37.85
CA ASN A 518 -3.27 29.63 -39.22
C ASN A 518 -1.97 30.13 -39.89
N SER A 519 -1.63 31.40 -39.68
CA SER A 519 -0.38 31.99 -40.16
C SER A 519 0.86 31.31 -39.56
N LEU A 520 0.87 31.03 -38.25
CA LEU A 520 2.01 30.41 -37.58
C LEU A 520 2.22 28.93 -37.94
N MET A 521 1.14 28.21 -38.26
CA MET A 521 1.15 26.79 -38.62
C MET A 521 1.45 26.55 -40.10
N ASN A 522 0.99 27.44 -41.00
CA ASN A 522 1.18 27.32 -42.45
C ASN A 522 2.28 28.25 -43.02
N GLY A 523 2.78 29.20 -42.22
CA GLY A 523 3.90 30.05 -42.59
C GLY A 523 5.21 29.28 -42.64
N ALA A 524 5.90 29.32 -43.79
CA ALA A 524 7.23 28.75 -43.96
C ALA A 524 8.22 29.30 -42.91
N PRO A 525 9.24 28.51 -42.47
CA PRO A 525 10.26 28.99 -41.55
C PRO A 525 11.09 30.08 -42.24
N SER A 526 10.77 31.34 -41.99
CA SER A 526 11.61 32.48 -42.35
C SER A 526 12.80 32.52 -41.39
N GLY A 527 13.91 31.89 -41.77
CA GLY A 527 15.17 32.00 -41.03
C GLY A 527 16.11 30.82 -41.20
N GLY A 528 16.44 30.46 -42.45
CA GLY A 528 17.65 29.69 -42.69
C GLY A 528 18.87 30.54 -42.34
N PHE A 529 19.53 30.23 -41.22
CA PHE A 529 20.89 30.68 -41.00
C PHE A 529 21.75 30.06 -42.10
N HIS A 530 22.27 30.90 -42.99
CA HIS A 530 23.39 30.56 -43.85
C HIS A 530 24.57 30.17 -42.96
N GLU A 531 24.90 28.88 -42.92
CA GLU A 531 26.25 28.43 -42.54
C GLU A 531 27.21 28.87 -43.66
N GLY A 532 28.05 29.86 -43.36
CA GLY A 532 29.21 30.20 -44.15
C GLY A 532 30.46 29.99 -43.31
N GLY A 533 31.37 29.15 -43.81
CA GLY A 533 32.78 29.09 -43.41
C GLY A 533 33.13 28.05 -42.37
#